data_AF-A0A6P6USR7-F1
#
_entry.id   AF-A0A6P6USR7-F1
#
_cell.length_a   1.000
_cell.length_b   1.000
_cell.length_c   1.000
_cell.angle_alpha   90.00
_cell.angle_beta   90.00
_cell.angle_gamma   90.00
#
_symmetry.space_group_name_H-M   'P 1'
#
loop_
_entity.id
_entity.type
_entity.pdbx_description
1 polymer ?
#
loop_
_entity_poly.entity_id
_entity_poly.type
_entity_poly.pdbx_seq_one_letter_code
_entity_poly.pdbx_strand_id
1 'polypeptide(L)'
;MGCLKLMTWCRKIEKGKMGMDGCGRLMSFDLNQEPECDRDTCSEESGGSIGGHEDEEADELVGAIGVDDVMKLTFDTEEEAGEFYNLYAKLSGFGIRKSNAKRDEDGISRFRKWVCCCEGYRNEKWFNYEDRKREAKAITRTGCGACFRVKYDTESVKYVVTRFIMEHNHPLASEASVQHLRSHRKVSDAEYAQAKSLKLVGARICQIMKHFVIKAGGYSNVGFCIKDLYNRMDEERRKDIFNGDAEGALGFLAAKKDADDMFFYKYHVDNEGRLARLFWADSKSRVDFSVFGDVLVFDTTYKTNKYRKPLVVLAGVNNHLNSTIFGCALLSDERIETYEWVLSTFVEAMKGRKPVAVMTDGTVQCEER
;
A
#
# COMPACT_ATOMS: atom_id res chain seq x y z
N MET A 1 -15.55 -8.01 47.83
CA MET A 1 -16.76 -8.89 47.78
C MET A 1 -17.47 -8.93 46.41
N GLY A 2 -17.10 -8.14 45.40
CA GLY A 2 -17.67 -8.24 44.05
C GLY A 2 -17.04 -9.31 43.13
N CYS A 3 -15.78 -9.68 43.37
CA CYS A 3 -15.01 -10.60 42.50
C CYS A 3 -15.46 -12.07 42.60
N LEU A 4 -15.98 -12.50 43.76
CA LEU A 4 -16.48 -13.87 43.94
C LEU A 4 -17.82 -14.14 43.22
N LYS A 5 -18.56 -13.10 42.81
CA LYS A 5 -19.87 -13.24 42.15
C LYS A 5 -19.79 -13.45 40.64
N LEU A 6 -18.68 -13.08 39.97
CA LEU A 6 -18.49 -13.37 38.54
C LEU A 6 -18.07 -14.83 38.32
N MET A 7 -17.19 -15.37 39.19
CA MET A 7 -16.73 -16.77 39.13
C MET A 7 -17.83 -17.79 39.49
N THR A 8 -18.89 -17.35 40.18
CA THR A 8 -20.08 -18.18 40.43
C THR A 8 -21.06 -18.20 39.25
N TRP A 9 -20.91 -17.28 38.29
CA TRP A 9 -21.80 -17.19 37.13
C TRP A 9 -21.49 -18.27 36.08
N CYS A 10 -20.21 -18.54 35.75
CA CYS A 10 -19.82 -19.64 34.87
C CYS A 10 -20.31 -21.01 35.36
N ARG A 11 -20.34 -21.23 36.68
CA ARG A 11 -20.71 -22.53 37.27
C ARG A 11 -22.20 -22.88 37.23
N LYS A 12 -23.09 -21.93 36.94
CA LYS A 12 -24.55 -22.17 37.01
C LYS A 12 -25.20 -22.55 35.68
N ILE A 13 -24.44 -22.52 34.57
CA ILE A 13 -24.93 -22.81 33.22
C ILE A 13 -24.77 -24.30 32.84
N GLU A 14 -23.97 -25.08 33.57
CA GLU A 14 -23.70 -26.51 33.27
C GLU A 14 -24.85 -27.50 33.53
N LYS A 15 -26.06 -27.05 33.90
CA LYS A 15 -27.20 -27.95 34.20
C LYS A 15 -28.44 -27.76 33.31
N GLY A 16 -28.24 -27.55 32.01
CA GLY A 16 -29.30 -27.63 31.01
C GLY A 16 -28.92 -28.56 29.87
N LYS A 17 -29.23 -29.86 29.99
CA LYS A 17 -29.17 -30.82 28.87
C LYS A 17 -30.34 -30.57 27.92
N MET A 18 -30.06 -30.36 26.63
CA MET A 18 -30.91 -30.67 25.46
C MET A 18 -30.00 -30.48 24.22
N GLY A 19 -29.53 -31.54 23.57
CA GLY A 19 -30.24 -32.23 22.49
C GLY A 19 -29.65 -31.77 21.14
N MET A 20 -28.61 -32.47 20.65
CA MET A 20 -28.04 -32.26 19.32
C MET A 20 -28.87 -33.01 18.29
N ASP A 21 -29.33 -32.31 17.25
CA ASP A 21 -29.66 -32.91 15.96
C ASP A 21 -28.88 -32.18 14.85
N GLY A 22 -28.31 -32.97 13.96
CA GLY A 22 -27.22 -32.59 13.08
C GLY A 22 -27.62 -31.78 11.84
N CYS A 23 -26.83 -30.76 11.56
CA CYS A 23 -26.26 -30.52 10.24
C CYS A 23 -25.09 -29.55 10.41
N GLY A 24 -23.90 -30.11 10.62
CA GLY A 24 -22.67 -29.35 10.65
C GLY A 24 -22.29 -28.89 9.24
N ARG A 25 -22.40 -27.59 8.98
CA ARG A 25 -21.47 -26.83 8.13
C ARG A 25 -21.68 -25.33 8.32
N LEU A 26 -20.92 -24.71 9.23
CA LEU A 26 -20.67 -23.27 9.13
C LEU A 26 -19.62 -23.08 8.02
N MET A 27 -20.01 -22.36 6.97
CA MET A 27 -19.09 -21.93 5.92
C MET A 27 -17.97 -21.11 6.55
N SER A 28 -16.73 -21.53 6.32
CA SER A 28 -15.54 -20.73 6.60
C SER A 28 -15.66 -19.40 5.86
N PHE A 29 -15.84 -18.31 6.59
CA PHE A 29 -15.82 -16.95 6.07
C PHE A 29 -14.35 -16.53 5.96
N ASP A 30 -13.78 -16.67 4.77
CA ASP A 30 -12.48 -16.08 4.45
C ASP A 30 -12.70 -14.65 3.96
N LEU A 31 -12.47 -13.66 4.84
CA LEU A 31 -12.56 -12.24 4.51
C LEU A 31 -11.41 -11.75 3.62
N ASN A 32 -10.53 -12.64 3.15
CA ASN A 32 -9.42 -12.31 2.25
C ASN A 32 -9.55 -12.90 0.84
N GLN A 33 -10.73 -13.34 0.41
CA GLN A 33 -10.97 -13.59 -1.01
C GLN A 33 -11.14 -12.27 -1.78
N GLU A 34 -10.01 -11.60 -2.03
CA GLU A 34 -9.93 -10.70 -3.17
C GLU A 34 -10.13 -11.55 -4.43
N PRO A 35 -11.06 -11.19 -5.35
CA PRO A 35 -11.10 -11.85 -6.63
C PRO A 35 -9.77 -11.61 -7.34
N GLU A 36 -9.12 -12.70 -7.74
CA GLU A 36 -8.01 -12.66 -8.68
C GLU A 36 -8.46 -11.83 -9.90
N CYS A 37 -7.94 -10.60 -10.00
CA CYS A 37 -8.05 -9.84 -11.23
C CYS A 37 -7.15 -10.54 -12.23
N ASP A 38 -7.80 -11.23 -13.17
CA ASP A 38 -7.16 -12.06 -14.17
C ASP A 38 -5.93 -11.40 -14.80
N ARG A 39 -4.95 -12.30 -14.90
CA ARG A 39 -3.70 -12.28 -15.64
C ARG A 39 -3.86 -11.61 -17.00
N ASP A 40 -2.91 -10.73 -17.31
CA ASP A 40 -2.51 -10.23 -18.63
C ASP A 40 -3.19 -10.90 -19.85
N THR A 41 -4.25 -10.29 -20.34
CA THR A 41 -4.66 -10.36 -21.75
C THR A 41 -5.05 -8.96 -22.20
N CYS A 42 -4.10 -8.26 -22.82
CA CYS A 42 -4.39 -7.06 -23.59
C CYS A 42 -5.01 -7.55 -24.91
N SER A 43 -6.34 -7.57 -24.99
CA SER A 43 -7.03 -7.72 -26.27
C SER A 43 -6.83 -6.43 -27.08
N GLU A 44 -6.22 -6.56 -28.26
CA GLU A 44 -6.15 -5.51 -29.27
C GLU A 44 -7.57 -5.14 -29.70
N GLU A 45 -8.08 -4.01 -29.24
CA GLU A 45 -9.21 -3.36 -29.88
C GLU A 45 -8.70 -2.15 -30.65
N SER A 46 -8.74 -2.28 -31.99
CA SER A 46 -8.42 -1.25 -32.95
C SER A 46 -9.50 -0.15 -32.93
N GLY A 47 -9.20 0.96 -32.27
CA GLY A 47 -9.98 2.19 -32.31
C GLY A 47 -9.25 3.27 -33.11
N GLY A 48 -9.92 3.82 -34.12
CA GLY A 48 -9.36 4.73 -35.12
C GLY A 48 -8.76 6.02 -34.57
N SER A 49 -7.71 6.48 -35.25
CA SER A 49 -6.93 7.68 -34.95
C SER A 49 -7.66 8.96 -35.39
N ILE A 50 -7.62 9.99 -34.54
CA ILE A 50 -7.80 11.40 -34.96
C ILE A 50 -6.56 12.14 -34.45
N GLY A 51 -5.78 12.67 -35.39
CA GLY A 51 -4.45 13.22 -35.17
C GLY A 51 -4.41 14.50 -34.33
N GLY A 52 -3.33 14.62 -33.56
CA GLY A 52 -2.81 15.88 -33.02
C GLY A 52 -1.55 16.25 -33.80
N HIS A 53 -1.44 17.53 -34.17
CA HIS A 53 -0.57 18.05 -35.24
C HIS A 53 0.70 18.73 -34.68
N GLU A 54 1.28 18.21 -33.59
CA GLU A 54 2.43 18.86 -32.90
C GLU A 54 3.69 17.99 -32.80
N ASP A 55 3.70 16.76 -33.34
CA ASP A 55 4.79 15.79 -33.11
C ASP A 55 5.83 15.68 -34.25
N GLU A 56 5.60 16.27 -35.44
CA GLU A 56 6.51 16.11 -36.59
C GLU A 56 7.87 16.83 -36.41
N GLU A 57 7.91 17.93 -35.66
CA GLU A 57 9.12 18.77 -35.51
C GLU A 57 10.13 18.20 -34.48
N ALA A 58 9.66 17.37 -33.55
CA ALA A 58 10.50 16.71 -32.54
C ALA A 58 11.15 15.41 -33.08
N ASP A 59 10.47 14.73 -34.00
CA ASP A 59 10.91 13.44 -34.56
C ASP A 59 12.06 13.63 -35.57
N GLU A 60 12.04 14.74 -36.31
CA GLU A 60 13.12 15.14 -37.24
C GLU A 60 14.41 15.56 -36.49
N LEU A 61 14.30 16.00 -35.23
CA LEU A 61 15.42 16.47 -34.42
C LEU A 61 16.30 15.32 -33.88
N VAL A 62 15.73 14.15 -33.60
CA VAL A 62 16.47 13.02 -32.99
C VAL A 62 17.27 12.23 -34.03
N GLY A 63 16.81 12.23 -35.29
CA GLY A 63 17.59 11.71 -36.41
C GLY A 63 18.86 12.51 -36.70
N ALA A 64 18.96 13.74 -36.20
CA ALA A 64 20.06 14.68 -36.48
C ALA A 64 21.09 14.80 -35.34
N ILE A 65 20.85 14.25 -34.14
CA ILE A 65 21.80 14.36 -33.03
C ILE A 65 22.89 13.30 -33.18
N GLY A 66 24.06 13.72 -33.64
CA GLY A 66 25.24 12.85 -33.73
C GLY A 66 25.84 12.56 -32.36
N VAL A 67 26.59 11.46 -32.25
CA VAL A 67 27.38 11.12 -31.04
C VAL A 67 28.28 12.30 -30.65
N ASP A 68 28.88 12.97 -31.63
CA ASP A 68 29.78 14.10 -31.41
C ASP A 68 29.09 15.33 -30.81
N ASP A 69 27.79 15.52 -31.06
CA ASP A 69 27.03 16.64 -30.51
C ASP A 69 26.67 16.36 -29.05
N VAL A 70 26.24 15.13 -28.75
CA VAL A 70 25.95 14.70 -27.36
C VAL A 70 27.21 14.76 -26.51
N MET A 71 28.37 14.37 -27.06
CA MET A 71 29.63 14.38 -26.34
C MET A 71 30.12 15.79 -25.97
N LYS A 72 29.61 16.84 -26.62
CA LYS A 72 29.93 18.25 -26.31
C LYS A 72 28.98 18.86 -25.27
N LEU A 73 27.88 18.17 -24.91
CA LEU A 73 26.93 18.68 -23.94
C LEU A 73 27.55 18.74 -22.54
N THR A 74 27.14 19.77 -21.81
CA THR A 74 27.46 19.93 -20.39
C THR A 74 26.18 20.24 -19.63
N PHE A 75 26.10 19.76 -18.40
CA PHE A 75 24.91 19.90 -17.54
C PHE A 75 25.32 20.49 -16.20
N ASP A 76 24.43 21.26 -15.59
CA ASP A 76 24.72 21.86 -14.28
C ASP A 76 24.43 20.85 -13.15
N THR A 77 23.47 19.94 -13.37
CA THR A 77 23.07 18.91 -12.39
C THR A 77 23.09 17.48 -12.93
N GLU A 78 23.14 16.49 -12.03
CA GLU A 78 23.00 15.07 -12.40
C GLU A 78 21.59 14.80 -12.95
N GLU A 79 20.59 15.48 -12.37
CA GLU A 79 19.19 15.38 -12.72
C GLU A 79 18.94 15.80 -14.16
N GLU A 80 19.46 16.97 -14.59
CA GLU A 80 19.36 17.46 -15.97
C GLU A 80 19.95 16.47 -16.98
N ALA A 81 21.15 15.95 -16.71
CA ALA A 81 21.77 14.94 -17.56
C ALA A 81 20.91 13.67 -17.66
N GLY A 82 20.27 13.29 -16.56
CA GLY A 82 19.36 12.15 -16.52
C GLY A 82 18.06 12.39 -17.28
N GLU A 83 17.50 13.60 -17.20
CA GLU A 83 16.30 14.00 -17.94
C GLU A 83 16.56 14.06 -19.44
N PHE A 84 17.69 14.63 -19.85
CA PHE A 84 18.15 14.61 -21.25
C PHE A 84 18.19 13.19 -21.80
N TYR A 85 18.87 12.27 -21.11
CA TYR A 85 18.99 10.90 -21.61
C TYR A 85 17.66 10.13 -21.54
N ASN A 86 16.78 10.45 -20.58
CA ASN A 86 15.44 9.85 -20.53
C ASN A 86 14.57 10.33 -21.69
N LEU A 87 14.67 11.61 -22.05
CA LEU A 87 13.97 12.18 -23.21
C LEU A 87 14.49 11.56 -24.52
N TYR A 88 15.82 11.51 -24.70
CA TYR A 88 16.45 10.80 -25.82
C TYR A 88 15.95 9.37 -25.91
N ALA A 89 15.95 8.64 -24.80
CA ALA A 89 15.48 7.26 -24.76
C ALA A 89 14.00 7.12 -25.10
N LYS A 90 13.16 8.08 -24.68
CA LYS A 90 11.73 8.10 -25.02
C LYS A 90 11.52 8.29 -26.51
N LEU A 91 12.25 9.20 -27.15
CA LEU A 91 12.15 9.43 -28.59
C LEU A 91 12.74 8.27 -29.40
N SER A 92 13.83 7.68 -28.92
CA SER A 92 14.43 6.48 -29.53
C SER A 92 13.69 5.17 -29.20
N GLY A 93 12.58 5.17 -28.44
CA GLY A 93 11.82 3.94 -28.19
C GLY A 93 12.40 2.99 -27.14
N PHE A 94 13.24 3.40 -26.20
CA PHE A 94 13.74 2.53 -25.12
C PHE A 94 13.60 3.14 -23.72
N GLY A 95 13.74 2.28 -22.71
CA GLY A 95 13.68 2.70 -21.31
C GLY A 95 15.07 2.73 -20.69
N ILE A 96 15.28 3.60 -19.71
CA ILE A 96 16.57 3.74 -19.01
C ILE A 96 16.52 3.21 -17.57
N ARG A 97 17.70 2.94 -17.02
CA ARG A 97 17.92 2.67 -15.60
C ARG A 97 19.15 3.42 -15.11
N LYS A 98 19.09 3.88 -13.85
CA LYS A 98 20.30 4.35 -13.15
C LYS A 98 21.18 3.14 -12.83
N SER A 99 22.43 3.19 -13.27
CA SER A 99 23.47 2.22 -12.96
C SER A 99 24.36 2.78 -11.86
N ASN A 100 25.63 2.36 -11.83
CA ASN A 100 26.60 2.74 -10.82
C ASN A 100 26.77 4.26 -10.70
N ALA A 101 27.01 4.68 -9.47
CA ALA A 101 27.33 6.04 -9.07
C ALA A 101 28.56 6.01 -8.18
N LYS A 102 29.38 7.07 -8.25
CA LYS A 102 30.38 7.33 -7.22
C LYS A 102 30.10 8.71 -6.67
N ARG A 103 29.74 8.77 -5.39
CA ARG A 103 29.54 10.01 -4.64
C ARG A 103 30.78 10.33 -3.84
N ASP A 104 31.09 11.61 -3.72
CA ASP A 104 32.13 12.14 -2.85
C ASP A 104 31.63 12.26 -1.40
N GLU A 105 32.50 12.66 -0.47
CA GLU A 105 32.15 12.92 0.94
C GLU A 105 31.05 13.99 1.08
N ASP A 106 31.03 14.98 0.18
CA ASP A 106 30.00 16.03 0.10
C ASP A 106 28.67 15.55 -0.52
N GLY A 107 28.54 14.26 -0.85
CA GLY A 107 27.35 13.69 -1.49
C GLY A 107 27.22 13.98 -2.99
N ILE A 108 28.10 14.80 -3.56
CA ILE A 108 28.15 15.12 -5.00
C ILE A 108 28.54 13.87 -5.79
N SER A 109 27.78 13.53 -6.82
CA SER A 109 28.08 12.38 -7.67
C SER A 109 29.20 12.74 -8.65
N ARG A 110 30.46 12.45 -8.31
CA ARG A 110 31.61 12.59 -9.23
C ARG A 110 31.38 11.87 -10.57
N PHE A 111 30.55 10.84 -10.56
CA PHE A 111 30.27 9.98 -11.70
C PHE A 111 28.83 9.47 -11.69
N ARG A 112 28.18 9.46 -12.85
CA ARG A 112 26.87 8.84 -13.04
C ARG A 112 26.75 8.14 -14.38
N LYS A 113 26.19 6.92 -14.38
CA LYS A 113 25.88 6.13 -15.59
C LYS A 113 24.40 5.78 -15.66
N TRP A 114 23.78 6.01 -16.80
CA TRP A 114 22.48 5.48 -17.20
C TRP A 114 22.65 4.43 -18.29
N VAL A 115 21.76 3.43 -18.27
CA VAL A 115 21.86 2.24 -19.12
C VAL A 115 20.49 1.85 -19.65
N CYS A 116 20.45 1.14 -20.76
CA CYS A 116 19.20 0.57 -21.26
C CYS A 116 18.52 -0.35 -20.21
N CYS A 117 17.19 -0.42 -20.26
CA CYS A 117 16.38 -1.36 -19.48
C CYS A 117 16.80 -2.82 -19.70
N CYS A 118 17.33 -3.14 -20.88
CA CYS A 118 17.82 -4.47 -21.27
C CYS A 118 19.31 -4.71 -20.96
N GLU A 119 20.02 -3.76 -20.32
CA GLU A 119 21.46 -3.87 -20.04
C GLU A 119 21.82 -5.05 -19.12
N GLY A 120 22.89 -5.77 -19.47
CA GLY A 120 23.44 -6.92 -18.76
C GLY A 120 22.53 -8.15 -18.81
N TYR A 121 22.83 -9.14 -17.98
CA TYR A 121 22.04 -10.38 -17.88
C TYR A 121 21.47 -10.57 -16.49
N ARG A 122 20.39 -11.34 -16.38
CA ARG A 122 19.89 -11.76 -15.07
C ARG A 122 20.92 -12.68 -14.43
N ASN A 123 21.22 -12.45 -13.16
CA ASN A 123 22.18 -13.30 -12.44
C ASN A 123 21.58 -14.70 -12.22
N GLU A 124 22.40 -15.75 -12.42
CA GLU A 124 22.02 -17.16 -12.34
C GLU A 124 21.33 -17.55 -11.03
N LYS A 125 21.72 -16.92 -9.91
CA LYS A 125 21.11 -17.15 -8.59
C LYS A 125 19.60 -16.89 -8.54
N TRP A 126 19.08 -16.09 -9.47
CA TRP A 126 17.65 -15.76 -9.55
C TRP A 126 16.84 -16.70 -10.44
N PHE A 127 17.49 -17.66 -11.11
CA PHE A 127 16.84 -18.71 -11.88
C PHE A 127 16.48 -19.89 -10.98
N ASN A 128 17.41 -20.33 -10.14
CA ASN A 128 17.31 -21.52 -9.29
C ASN A 128 17.03 -21.17 -7.81
N TYR A 129 16.14 -20.21 -7.57
CA TYR A 129 15.78 -19.84 -6.19
C TYR A 129 14.69 -20.79 -5.68
N GLU A 130 15.06 -21.73 -4.81
CA GLU A 130 14.18 -22.81 -4.31
C GLU A 130 13.02 -22.26 -3.45
N ASP A 131 13.26 -21.27 -2.60
CA ASP A 131 12.24 -20.66 -1.71
C ASP A 131 11.36 -19.60 -2.40
N ARG A 132 11.09 -19.77 -3.70
CA ARG A 132 10.37 -18.76 -4.48
C ARG A 132 8.87 -18.76 -4.17
N LYS A 133 8.41 -17.73 -3.46
CA LYS A 133 6.98 -17.51 -3.12
C LYS A 133 6.12 -16.89 -4.23
N ARG A 134 6.71 -16.38 -5.32
CA ARG A 134 6.01 -15.68 -6.41
C ARG A 134 6.59 -16.08 -7.76
N GLU A 135 5.78 -16.11 -8.81
CA GLU A 135 6.24 -16.42 -10.17
C GLU A 135 7.47 -15.60 -10.58
N ALA A 136 8.36 -16.23 -11.35
CA ALA A 136 9.52 -15.53 -11.87
C ALA A 136 9.09 -14.43 -12.84
N LYS A 137 9.60 -13.22 -12.63
CA LYS A 137 9.47 -12.15 -13.61
C LYS A 137 10.08 -12.56 -14.95
N ALA A 138 9.46 -12.11 -16.05
CA ALA A 138 9.98 -12.26 -17.39
C ALA A 138 11.43 -11.75 -17.51
N ILE A 139 12.21 -12.39 -18.39
CA ILE A 139 13.60 -12.02 -18.66
C ILE A 139 13.58 -10.85 -19.65
N THR A 140 13.90 -9.66 -19.18
CA THR A 140 13.97 -8.44 -20.00
C THR A 140 15.40 -8.04 -20.34
N ARG A 141 16.40 -8.73 -19.79
CA ARG A 141 17.82 -8.35 -19.87
C ARG A 141 18.53 -9.20 -20.93
N THR A 142 18.96 -8.57 -22.02
CA THR A 142 19.57 -9.21 -23.19
C THR A 142 21.06 -8.90 -23.35
N GLY A 143 21.68 -8.20 -22.39
CA GLY A 143 23.07 -7.78 -22.48
C GLY A 143 23.28 -6.47 -23.24
N CYS A 144 22.24 -5.63 -23.39
CA CYS A 144 22.34 -4.39 -24.15
C CYS A 144 23.48 -3.46 -23.64
N GLY A 145 24.28 -2.93 -24.57
CA GLY A 145 25.44 -2.07 -24.28
C GLY A 145 25.14 -0.56 -24.27
N ALA A 146 23.96 -0.15 -24.75
CA ALA A 146 23.56 1.25 -24.82
C ALA A 146 23.61 1.91 -23.44
N CYS A 147 24.34 3.01 -23.36
CA CYS A 147 24.56 3.74 -22.12
C CYS A 147 24.95 5.19 -22.34
N PHE A 148 24.71 5.98 -21.30
CA PHE A 148 25.09 7.38 -21.21
C PHE A 148 25.78 7.62 -19.87
N ARG A 149 26.87 8.38 -19.90
CA ARG A 149 27.74 8.56 -18.74
C ARG A 149 28.25 9.98 -18.67
N VAL A 150 28.08 10.56 -17.49
CA VAL A 150 28.60 11.88 -17.15
C VAL A 150 29.59 11.79 -15.99
N LYS A 151 30.54 12.72 -15.98
CA LYS A 151 31.49 12.92 -14.90
C LYS A 151 31.43 14.37 -14.47
N TYR A 152 31.47 14.61 -13.17
CA TYR A 152 31.60 15.96 -12.64
C TYR A 152 33.03 16.45 -12.85
N ASP A 153 33.17 17.53 -13.59
CA ASP A 153 34.43 18.21 -13.83
C ASP A 153 34.57 19.40 -12.86
N THR A 154 35.63 19.38 -12.07
CA THR A 154 35.89 20.41 -11.05
C THR A 154 36.38 21.72 -11.64
N GLU A 155 36.94 21.70 -12.84
CA GLU A 155 37.45 22.90 -13.49
C GLU A 155 36.32 23.72 -14.09
N SER A 156 35.42 23.07 -14.84
CA SER A 156 34.23 23.71 -15.41
C SER A 156 33.05 23.81 -14.43
N VAL A 157 33.10 23.14 -13.27
CA VAL A 157 32.03 23.06 -12.26
C VAL A 157 30.73 22.49 -12.87
N LYS A 158 30.85 21.61 -13.87
CA LYS A 158 29.74 21.04 -14.64
C LYS A 158 29.89 19.54 -14.83
N TYR A 159 28.80 18.88 -15.17
CA TYR A 159 28.79 17.51 -15.63
C TYR A 159 29.08 17.44 -17.12
N VAL A 160 30.18 16.77 -17.49
CA VAL A 160 30.58 16.56 -18.88
C VAL A 160 30.27 15.13 -19.31
N VAL A 161 29.85 14.95 -20.57
CA VAL A 161 29.59 13.62 -21.13
C VAL A 161 30.92 12.92 -21.42
N THR A 162 31.05 11.69 -20.95
CA THR A 162 32.29 10.88 -21.11
C THR A 162 32.07 9.63 -21.94
N ARG A 163 30.84 9.16 -22.06
CA ARG A 163 30.50 7.99 -22.89
C ARG A 163 29.04 8.06 -23.29
N PHE A 164 28.79 7.86 -24.57
CA PHE A 164 27.46 7.71 -25.15
C PHE A 164 27.52 6.58 -26.18
N ILE A 165 26.65 5.58 -26.02
CA ILE A 165 26.52 4.42 -26.91
C ILE A 165 25.06 4.32 -27.31
N MET A 166 24.81 4.42 -28.62
CA MET A 166 23.46 4.40 -29.20
C MET A 166 23.04 3.00 -29.63
N GLU A 167 23.98 2.08 -29.90
CA GLU A 167 23.64 0.78 -30.46
C GLU A 167 22.92 -0.12 -29.46
N HIS A 168 21.81 -0.70 -29.91
CA HIS A 168 21.01 -1.68 -29.18
C HIS A 168 21.12 -3.07 -29.81
N ASN A 169 20.97 -4.10 -28.99
CA ASN A 169 20.98 -5.50 -29.43
C ASN A 169 19.57 -6.15 -29.39
N HIS A 170 18.53 -5.33 -29.33
CA HIS A 170 17.14 -5.73 -29.23
C HIS A 170 16.26 -4.71 -29.97
N PRO A 171 15.04 -5.09 -30.40
CA PRO A 171 14.09 -4.14 -30.98
C PRO A 171 13.72 -3.05 -29.97
N LEU A 172 13.47 -1.85 -30.49
CA LEU A 172 12.99 -0.70 -29.74
C LEU A 172 11.45 -0.74 -29.70
N ALA A 173 10.86 -0.14 -28.67
CA ALA A 173 9.42 -0.03 -28.52
C ALA A 173 8.87 0.94 -29.57
N SER A 174 7.65 0.65 -30.04
CA SER A 174 6.91 1.59 -30.88
C SER A 174 6.53 2.85 -30.09
N GLU A 175 6.27 3.95 -30.79
CA GLU A 175 5.76 5.20 -30.20
C GLU A 175 4.51 4.96 -29.34
N ALA A 176 3.59 4.10 -29.80
CA ALA A 176 2.38 3.76 -29.05
C ALA A 176 2.68 3.08 -27.70
N SER A 177 3.81 2.37 -27.58
CA SER A 177 4.16 1.56 -26.40
C SER A 177 5.27 2.17 -25.54
N VAL A 178 6.05 3.13 -26.05
CA VAL A 178 7.20 3.70 -25.35
C VAL A 178 6.82 4.36 -24.03
N GLN A 179 5.66 5.03 -23.98
CA GLN A 179 5.13 5.65 -22.76
C GLN A 179 4.82 4.66 -21.63
N HIS A 180 4.66 3.37 -21.94
CA HIS A 180 4.42 2.33 -20.93
C HIS A 180 5.72 1.75 -20.35
N LEU A 181 6.89 2.14 -20.88
CA LEU A 181 8.17 1.77 -20.33
C LEU A 181 8.38 2.43 -18.97
N ARG A 182 8.87 1.65 -18.01
CA ARG A 182 8.94 2.05 -16.60
C ARG A 182 9.66 3.37 -16.32
N SER A 183 10.68 3.72 -17.10
CA SER A 183 11.42 4.99 -16.92
C SER A 183 10.62 6.23 -17.33
N HIS A 184 9.65 6.04 -18.22
CA HIS A 184 8.81 7.12 -18.76
C HIS A 184 7.51 7.27 -17.98
N ARG A 185 7.16 6.28 -17.15
CA ARG A 185 5.99 6.33 -16.29
C ARG A 185 6.24 7.12 -15.02
N LYS A 186 5.50 8.21 -14.85
CA LYS A 186 5.51 9.02 -13.64
C LYS A 186 4.12 9.56 -13.38
N VAL A 187 3.68 9.49 -12.12
CA VAL A 187 2.50 10.22 -11.65
C VAL A 187 3.00 11.60 -11.22
N SER A 188 2.59 12.64 -11.92
CA SER A 188 2.93 14.02 -11.58
C SER A 188 2.27 14.44 -10.27
N ASP A 189 2.79 15.50 -9.65
CA ASP A 189 2.21 16.00 -8.40
C ASP A 189 0.79 16.58 -8.61
N ALA A 190 0.51 17.12 -9.81
CA ALA A 190 -0.83 17.56 -10.18
C ALA A 190 -1.82 16.38 -10.27
N GLU A 191 -1.42 15.28 -10.90
CA GLU A 191 -2.24 14.07 -10.99
C GLU A 191 -2.42 13.42 -9.61
N TYR A 192 -1.37 13.40 -8.79
CA TYR A 192 -1.48 12.95 -7.42
C TYR A 192 -2.48 13.80 -6.61
N ALA A 193 -2.41 15.13 -6.71
CA ALA A 193 -3.34 16.01 -6.01
C ALA A 193 -4.80 15.77 -6.44
N GLN A 194 -5.03 15.58 -7.75
CA GLN A 194 -6.34 15.21 -8.28
C GLN A 194 -6.80 13.85 -7.75
N ALA A 195 -5.94 12.84 -7.76
CA ALA A 195 -6.23 11.51 -7.23
C ALA A 195 -6.53 11.54 -5.72
N LYS A 196 -5.78 12.33 -4.94
CA LYS A 196 -5.98 12.52 -3.50
C LYS A 196 -7.35 13.12 -3.20
N SER A 197 -7.76 14.14 -3.96
CA SER A 197 -9.08 14.77 -3.85
C SER A 197 -10.21 13.77 -4.15
N LEU A 198 -10.14 13.05 -5.27
CA LEU A 198 -11.13 12.03 -5.62
C LEU A 198 -11.19 10.89 -4.57
N LYS A 199 -10.04 10.52 -4.02
CA LYS A 199 -9.96 9.50 -2.97
C LYS A 199 -10.62 9.96 -1.67
N LEU A 200 -10.51 11.25 -1.32
CA LEU A 200 -11.16 11.84 -0.15
C LEU A 200 -12.69 11.79 -0.24
N VAL A 201 -13.23 11.94 -1.45
CA VAL A 201 -14.68 11.80 -1.73
C VAL A 201 -15.13 10.33 -1.78
N GLY A 202 -14.21 9.38 -1.54
CA GLY A 202 -14.52 7.95 -1.44
C GLY A 202 -14.36 7.16 -2.75
N ALA A 203 -13.83 7.76 -3.82
CA ALA A 203 -13.61 7.04 -5.07
C ALA A 203 -12.58 5.91 -4.90
N ARG A 204 -12.85 4.77 -5.52
CA ARG A 204 -11.88 3.65 -5.60
C ARG A 204 -10.76 4.02 -6.57
N ILE A 205 -9.55 3.54 -6.32
CA ILE A 205 -8.37 3.86 -7.16
C ILE A 205 -8.56 3.41 -8.61
N CYS A 206 -9.29 2.30 -8.84
CA CYS A 206 -9.67 1.88 -10.20
C CYS A 206 -10.58 2.88 -10.92
N GLN A 207 -11.50 3.55 -10.21
CA GLN A 207 -12.36 4.58 -10.79
C GLN A 207 -11.56 5.85 -11.07
N ILE A 208 -10.63 6.20 -10.18
CA ILE A 208 -9.71 7.33 -10.37
C ILE A 208 -8.83 7.09 -11.60
N MET A 209 -8.30 5.87 -11.79
CA MET A 209 -7.54 5.52 -12.98
C MET A 209 -8.39 5.68 -14.25
N LYS A 210 -9.64 5.17 -14.25
CA LYS A 210 -10.56 5.34 -15.38
C LYS A 210 -10.81 6.83 -15.70
N HIS A 211 -10.93 7.67 -14.68
CA HIS A 211 -11.06 9.12 -14.86
C HIS A 211 -9.84 9.71 -15.58
N PHE A 212 -8.61 9.32 -15.22
CA PHE A 212 -7.41 9.77 -15.94
C PHE A 212 -7.37 9.30 -17.39
N VAL A 213 -7.76 8.05 -17.65
CA VAL A 213 -7.85 7.49 -19.01
C VAL A 213 -8.83 8.29 -19.88
N ILE A 214 -10.02 8.59 -19.36
CA ILE A 214 -11.03 9.39 -20.07
C ILE A 214 -10.49 10.80 -20.34
N LYS A 215 -9.88 11.44 -19.34
CA LYS A 215 -9.33 12.79 -19.46
C LYS A 215 -8.21 12.87 -20.50
N ALA A 216 -7.37 11.84 -20.60
CA ALA A 216 -6.26 11.78 -21.54
C ALA A 216 -6.67 11.28 -22.94
N GLY A 217 -7.91 10.80 -23.11
CA GLY A 217 -8.38 10.27 -24.39
C GLY A 217 -7.89 8.85 -24.72
N GLY A 218 -7.48 8.07 -23.71
CA GLY A 218 -7.03 6.69 -23.91
C GLY A 218 -5.92 6.29 -22.95
N TYR A 219 -5.69 4.98 -22.82
CA TYR A 219 -4.66 4.42 -21.91
C TYR A 219 -3.25 4.81 -22.33
N SER A 220 -3.02 4.90 -23.63
CA SER A 220 -1.78 5.39 -24.24
C SER A 220 -1.40 6.72 -23.60
N ASN A 221 -2.29 7.71 -23.65
CA ASN A 221 -1.99 9.10 -23.33
C ASN A 221 -1.88 9.42 -21.82
N VAL A 222 -2.19 8.48 -20.92
CA VAL A 222 -2.10 8.72 -19.46
C VAL A 222 -0.65 8.74 -18.98
N GLY A 223 0.23 7.98 -19.61
CA GLY A 223 1.65 7.94 -19.24
C GLY A 223 1.98 7.21 -17.93
N PHE A 224 1.03 6.56 -17.26
CA PHE A 224 1.30 5.67 -16.10
C PHE A 224 0.24 4.58 -15.98
N CYS A 225 0.52 3.52 -15.21
CA CYS A 225 -0.47 2.47 -14.95
C CYS A 225 -1.10 2.57 -13.57
N ILE A 226 -2.20 1.85 -13.35
CA ILE A 226 -2.91 1.83 -12.07
C ILE A 226 -1.98 1.49 -10.89
N LYS A 227 -0.99 0.61 -11.12
CA LYS A 227 0.00 0.23 -10.10
C LYS A 227 0.92 1.38 -9.71
N ASP A 228 1.30 2.22 -10.67
CA ASP A 228 2.11 3.40 -10.38
C ASP A 228 1.31 4.41 -9.52
N LEU A 229 0.01 4.58 -9.81
CA LEU A 229 -0.89 5.38 -8.97
C LEU A 229 -1.03 4.81 -7.56
N TYR A 230 -1.20 3.49 -7.41
CA TYR A 230 -1.20 2.83 -6.09
C TYR A 230 0.10 3.09 -5.33
N ASN A 231 1.25 2.91 -5.99
CA ASN A 231 2.54 3.09 -5.36
C ASN A 231 2.76 4.55 -4.92
N ARG A 232 2.38 5.53 -5.76
CA ARG A 232 2.47 6.97 -5.44
C ARG A 232 1.59 7.32 -4.24
N MET A 233 0.34 6.86 -4.24
CA MET A 233 -0.60 7.09 -3.14
C MET A 233 -0.11 6.47 -1.82
N ASP A 234 0.47 5.27 -1.90
CA ASP A 234 1.04 4.58 -0.73
C ASP A 234 2.33 5.23 -0.24
N GLU A 235 3.21 5.69 -1.14
CA GLU A 235 4.42 6.42 -0.79
C GLU A 235 4.09 7.69 0.01
N GLU A 236 3.14 8.49 -0.46
CA GLU A 236 2.71 9.71 0.25
C GLU A 236 2.04 9.38 1.57
N ARG A 237 1.17 8.35 1.60
CA ARG A 237 0.63 7.85 2.87
C ARG A 237 1.75 7.46 3.83
N ARG A 238 2.83 6.82 3.36
CA ARG A 238 3.98 6.45 4.20
C ARG A 238 4.81 7.64 4.67
N LYS A 239 4.80 8.78 3.95
CA LYS A 239 5.40 10.03 4.43
C LYS A 239 4.56 10.66 5.54
N ASP A 240 3.23 10.57 5.41
CA ASP A 240 2.29 11.02 6.45
C ASP A 240 2.34 10.12 7.70
N ILE A 241 2.78 8.86 7.57
CA ILE A 241 3.07 7.94 8.68
C ILE A 241 4.43 8.32 9.29
N PHE A 242 4.43 9.38 10.11
CA PHE A 242 5.58 9.86 10.87
C PHE A 242 5.96 8.90 12.02
N ASN A 243 7.14 9.07 12.63
CA ASN A 243 7.50 8.50 13.93
C ASN A 243 6.46 8.94 14.99
N GLY A 244 5.36 8.19 15.12
CA GLY A 244 4.21 8.64 15.88
C GLY A 244 2.90 7.96 15.53
N ASP A 245 2.86 6.80 14.87
CA ASP A 245 1.61 6.07 14.56
C ASP A 245 0.65 5.99 15.74
N ALA A 246 1.18 5.78 16.95
CA ALA A 246 0.40 5.79 18.18
C ALA A 246 -0.14 7.19 18.51
N GLU A 247 0.69 8.23 18.45
CA GLU A 247 0.30 9.61 18.72
C GLU A 247 -0.69 10.16 17.70
N GLY A 248 -0.49 9.85 16.41
CA GLY A 248 -1.42 10.18 15.34
C GLY A 248 -2.76 9.46 15.48
N ALA A 249 -2.75 8.17 15.84
CA ALA A 249 -3.97 7.43 16.13
C ALA A 249 -4.71 8.02 17.35
N LEU A 250 -3.99 8.36 18.42
CA LEU A 250 -4.57 8.99 19.60
C LEU A 250 -5.13 10.39 19.29
N GLY A 251 -4.43 11.19 18.47
CA GLY A 251 -4.89 12.49 18.01
C GLY A 251 -6.16 12.38 17.16
N PHE A 252 -6.25 11.40 16.26
CA PHE A 252 -7.47 11.12 15.49
C PHE A 252 -8.65 10.73 16.39
N LEU A 253 -8.42 9.87 17.39
CA LEU A 253 -9.46 9.45 18.33
C LEU A 253 -9.92 10.59 19.25
N ALA A 254 -8.99 11.47 19.65
CA ALA A 254 -9.31 12.70 20.38
C ALA A 254 -10.20 13.62 19.54
N ALA A 255 -9.83 13.89 18.28
CA ALA A 255 -10.66 14.69 17.38
C ALA A 255 -12.04 14.07 17.12
N LYS A 256 -12.12 12.72 17.04
CA LYS A 256 -13.40 12.01 16.97
C LYS A 256 -14.25 12.18 18.22
N LYS A 257 -13.61 12.18 19.40
CA LYS A 257 -14.27 12.42 20.67
C LYS A 257 -14.81 13.85 20.79
N ASP A 258 -14.06 14.84 20.31
CA ASP A 258 -14.48 16.24 20.29
C ASP A 258 -15.66 16.47 19.34
N ALA A 259 -15.74 15.70 18.24
CA ALA A 259 -16.83 15.78 17.27
C ALA A 259 -18.08 14.98 17.67
N ASP A 260 -17.94 13.93 18.48
CA ASP A 260 -19.01 13.03 18.90
C ASP A 260 -18.87 12.69 20.39
N ASP A 261 -19.70 13.32 21.22
CA ASP A 261 -19.75 13.10 22.67
C ASP A 261 -20.06 11.63 23.05
N MET A 262 -20.70 10.88 22.16
CA MET A 262 -20.98 9.46 22.34
C MET A 262 -19.85 8.58 21.81
N PHE A 263 -18.83 9.11 21.15
CA PHE A 263 -17.59 8.38 20.90
C PHE A 263 -16.89 8.06 22.23
N PHE A 264 -16.30 6.87 22.35
CA PHE A 264 -15.53 6.46 23.52
C PHE A 264 -14.22 5.84 23.07
N TYR A 265 -13.12 6.24 23.70
CA TYR A 265 -11.85 5.55 23.57
C TYR A 265 -11.09 5.60 24.89
N LYS A 266 -10.21 4.63 25.11
CA LYS A 266 -9.34 4.53 26.28
C LYS A 266 -8.05 3.84 25.88
N TYR A 267 -6.94 4.23 26.49
CA TYR A 267 -5.65 3.65 26.16
C TYR A 267 -4.74 3.53 27.38
N HIS A 268 -3.72 2.69 27.25
CA HIS A 268 -2.67 2.47 28.24
C HIS A 268 -1.31 2.43 27.54
N VAL A 269 -0.33 3.09 28.15
CA VAL A 269 1.06 3.16 27.69
C VAL A 269 1.92 2.30 28.63
N ASP A 270 2.86 1.53 28.08
CA ASP A 270 3.79 0.74 28.89
C ASP A 270 4.88 1.59 29.56
N ASN A 271 5.73 0.95 30.36
CA ASN A 271 6.83 1.61 31.07
C ASN A 271 7.89 2.21 30.11
N GLU A 272 7.89 1.84 28.84
CA GLU A 272 8.79 2.35 27.80
C GLU A 272 8.14 3.47 26.97
N GLY A 273 6.95 3.95 27.34
CA GLY A 273 6.27 5.02 26.63
C GLY A 273 5.56 4.56 25.35
N ARG A 274 5.38 3.25 25.14
CA ARG A 274 4.73 2.70 23.93
C ARG A 274 3.27 2.39 24.17
N LEU A 275 2.43 2.60 23.14
CA LEU A 275 1.02 2.23 23.19
C LEU A 275 0.86 0.71 23.35
N ALA A 276 0.41 0.30 24.53
CA ALA A 276 0.24 -1.09 24.90
C ALA A 276 -1.19 -1.57 24.61
N ARG A 277 -2.19 -0.78 25.02
CA ARG A 277 -3.60 -1.14 24.88
C ARG A 277 -4.38 0.07 24.39
N LEU A 278 -5.25 -0.14 23.42
CA LEU A 278 -6.14 0.88 22.88
C LEU A 278 -7.51 0.27 22.66
N PHE A 279 -8.55 0.93 23.14
CA PHE A 279 -9.95 0.55 22.95
C PHE A 279 -10.71 1.73 22.36
N TRP A 280 -11.64 1.47 21.43
CA TRP A 280 -12.58 2.48 20.95
C TRP A 280 -13.94 1.87 20.58
N ALA A 281 -14.98 2.68 20.72
CA ALA A 281 -16.35 2.40 20.28
C ALA A 281 -17.00 3.72 19.84
N ASP A 282 -17.58 3.74 18.64
CA ASP A 282 -18.30 4.91 18.16
C ASP A 282 -19.72 5.01 18.75
N SER A 283 -20.38 6.14 18.53
CA SER A 283 -21.74 6.37 19.03
C SER A 283 -22.72 5.31 18.55
N LYS A 284 -22.61 4.90 17.27
CA LYS A 284 -23.46 3.87 16.67
C LYS A 284 -23.28 2.52 17.37
N SER A 285 -22.05 2.04 17.54
CA SER A 285 -21.73 0.79 18.25
C SER A 285 -22.30 0.77 19.66
N ARG A 286 -22.22 1.90 20.39
CA ARG A 286 -22.76 2.00 21.76
C ARG A 286 -24.29 1.97 21.78
N VAL A 287 -24.95 2.65 20.82
CA VAL A 287 -26.41 2.60 20.66
C VAL A 287 -26.85 1.20 20.25
N ASP A 288 -26.17 0.57 19.29
CA ASP A 288 -26.49 -0.77 18.83
C ASP A 288 -26.36 -1.79 19.97
N PHE A 289 -25.33 -1.68 20.81
CA PHE A 289 -25.22 -2.53 22.02
C PHE A 289 -26.35 -2.29 23.03
N SER A 290 -26.89 -1.07 23.10
CA SER A 290 -28.05 -0.77 23.95
C SER A 290 -29.36 -1.42 23.48
N VAL A 291 -29.39 -2.00 22.28
CA VAL A 291 -30.55 -2.73 21.77
C VAL A 291 -30.24 -4.22 21.62
N PHE A 292 -29.09 -4.55 21.04
CA PHE A 292 -28.74 -5.91 20.61
C PHE A 292 -27.63 -6.56 21.45
N GLY A 293 -27.19 -5.92 22.53
CA GLY A 293 -26.02 -6.33 23.33
C GLY A 293 -26.21 -7.55 24.21
N ASP A 294 -27.21 -8.40 23.97
CA ASP A 294 -27.49 -9.58 24.80
C ASP A 294 -26.50 -10.71 24.52
N VAL A 295 -26.05 -10.85 23.26
CA VAL A 295 -25.01 -11.80 22.87
C VAL A 295 -23.80 -11.03 22.37
N LEU A 296 -22.64 -11.30 22.97
CA LEU A 296 -21.36 -10.75 22.59
C LEU A 296 -20.47 -11.86 22.02
N VAL A 297 -20.03 -11.71 20.79
CA VAL A 297 -18.96 -12.48 20.19
C VAL A 297 -17.65 -11.71 20.42
N PHE A 298 -16.71 -12.39 21.06
CA PHE A 298 -15.36 -11.93 21.30
C PHE A 298 -14.43 -12.69 20.35
N ASP A 299 -13.97 -12.00 19.32
CA ASP A 299 -13.09 -12.57 18.30
C ASP A 299 -11.73 -11.88 18.31
N THR A 300 -10.66 -12.66 18.44
CA THR A 300 -9.29 -12.16 18.43
C THR A 300 -8.63 -12.56 17.12
N THR A 301 -8.47 -11.59 16.22
CA THR A 301 -7.75 -11.86 14.97
C THR A 301 -6.25 -11.80 15.19
N TYR A 302 -5.58 -12.95 15.07
CA TYR A 302 -4.12 -13.03 15.17
C TYR A 302 -3.44 -12.48 13.90
N LYS A 303 -2.54 -11.51 14.07
CA LYS A 303 -1.50 -11.08 13.09
C LYS A 303 -1.96 -10.59 11.71
N THR A 304 -2.73 -9.50 11.64
CA THR A 304 -3.02 -8.82 10.34
C THR A 304 -2.32 -7.47 10.14
N ASN A 305 -1.67 -6.89 11.16
CA ASN A 305 -0.99 -5.58 11.02
C ASN A 305 0.56 -5.69 11.03
N LYS A 306 1.22 -4.66 10.46
CA LYS A 306 2.69 -4.51 10.39
C LYS A 306 3.37 -4.63 11.76
N TYR A 307 2.64 -4.32 12.83
CA TYR A 307 3.11 -4.28 14.21
C TYR A 307 2.92 -5.61 14.96
N ARG A 308 2.33 -6.62 14.31
CA ARG A 308 2.00 -7.92 14.92
C ARG A 308 1.18 -7.78 16.22
N LYS A 309 0.37 -6.73 16.33
CA LYS A 309 -0.50 -6.45 17.48
C LYS A 309 -1.85 -7.13 17.29
N PRO A 310 -2.37 -7.90 18.27
CA PRO A 310 -3.71 -8.47 18.20
C PRO A 310 -4.79 -7.38 18.06
N LEU A 311 -5.74 -7.61 17.17
CA LEU A 311 -6.95 -6.79 17.04
C LEU A 311 -8.13 -7.63 17.53
N VAL A 312 -8.74 -7.15 18.62
CA VAL A 312 -9.96 -7.71 19.19
C VAL A 312 -11.15 -6.99 18.59
N VAL A 313 -12.10 -7.75 18.06
CA VAL A 313 -13.39 -7.23 17.59
C VAL A 313 -14.47 -7.74 18.53
N LEU A 314 -15.23 -6.80 19.10
CA LEU A 314 -16.38 -7.08 19.94
C LEU A 314 -17.62 -6.91 19.09
N ALA A 315 -18.29 -8.00 18.76
CA ALA A 315 -19.43 -8.00 17.85
C ALA A 315 -20.64 -8.72 18.43
N GLY A 316 -21.80 -8.55 17.84
CA GLY A 316 -23.00 -9.33 18.10
C GLY A 316 -23.83 -9.46 16.84
N VAL A 317 -25.09 -9.82 17.01
CA VAL A 317 -26.05 -9.93 15.91
C VAL A 317 -27.25 -9.03 16.20
N ASN A 318 -27.76 -8.37 15.18
CA ASN A 318 -29.02 -7.64 15.29
C ASN A 318 -30.22 -8.54 14.94
N ASN A 319 -31.43 -7.99 15.01
CA ASN A 319 -32.68 -8.71 14.73
C ASN A 319 -32.81 -9.26 13.29
N HIS A 320 -31.93 -8.84 12.37
CA HIS A 320 -31.86 -9.35 11.00
C HIS A 320 -30.77 -10.41 10.83
N LEU A 321 -30.18 -10.90 11.92
CA LEU A 321 -29.05 -11.84 11.93
C LEU A 321 -27.78 -11.29 11.25
N ASN A 322 -27.69 -9.96 11.11
CA ASN A 322 -26.51 -9.32 10.58
C ASN A 322 -25.51 -9.02 11.69
N SER A 323 -24.23 -9.28 11.42
CA SER A 323 -23.13 -8.94 12.33
C SER A 323 -23.09 -7.44 12.61
N THR A 324 -22.98 -7.08 13.87
CA THR A 324 -22.94 -5.69 14.35
C THR A 324 -21.75 -5.51 15.28
N ILE A 325 -20.88 -4.53 15.00
CA ILE A 325 -19.69 -4.27 15.82
C ILE A 325 -20.04 -3.33 16.96
N PHE A 326 -19.66 -3.71 18.18
CA PHE A 326 -19.89 -2.93 19.41
C PHE A 326 -18.61 -2.23 19.91
N GLY A 327 -17.44 -2.63 19.44
CA GLY A 327 -16.18 -1.96 19.75
C GLY A 327 -14.98 -2.77 19.25
N CYS A 328 -13.81 -2.13 19.29
CA CYS A 328 -12.56 -2.76 18.91
C CYS A 328 -11.45 -2.43 19.92
N ALA A 329 -10.48 -3.33 20.04
CA ALA A 329 -9.29 -3.09 20.83
C ALA A 329 -8.00 -3.55 20.12
N LEU A 330 -6.95 -2.76 20.21
CA LEU A 330 -5.61 -3.08 19.71
C LEU A 330 -4.66 -3.29 20.90
N LEU A 331 -4.00 -4.45 20.93
CA LEU A 331 -3.25 -4.92 22.09
C LEU A 331 -1.76 -5.14 21.79
N SER A 332 -0.91 -5.11 22.82
CA SER A 332 0.51 -5.47 22.74
C SER A 332 0.77 -6.96 22.87
N ASP A 333 -0.12 -7.66 23.57
CA ASP A 333 0.01 -9.04 23.97
C ASP A 333 -1.37 -9.69 24.18
N GLU A 334 -1.39 -11.01 24.24
CA GLU A 334 -2.58 -11.84 24.43
C GLU A 334 -2.58 -12.43 25.85
N ARG A 335 -2.38 -11.59 26.87
CA ARG A 335 -2.44 -12.05 28.27
C ARG A 335 -3.82 -11.86 28.86
N ILE A 336 -4.15 -12.68 29.86
CA ILE A 336 -5.44 -12.62 30.58
C ILE A 336 -5.69 -11.21 31.13
N GLU A 337 -4.69 -10.56 31.73
CA GLU A 337 -4.85 -9.21 32.31
C GLU A 337 -5.15 -8.16 31.23
N THR A 338 -4.65 -8.37 30.02
CA THR A 338 -4.90 -7.50 28.87
C THR A 338 -6.34 -7.67 28.39
N TYR A 339 -6.87 -8.90 28.36
CA TYR A 339 -8.27 -9.14 28.03
C TYR A 339 -9.26 -8.71 29.11
N GLU A 340 -8.91 -8.87 30.39
CA GLU A 340 -9.68 -8.31 31.50
C GLU A 340 -9.81 -6.79 31.39
N TRP A 341 -8.72 -6.12 30.99
CA TRP A 341 -8.74 -4.69 30.72
C TRP A 341 -9.68 -4.33 29.56
N VAL A 342 -9.67 -5.09 28.46
CA VAL A 342 -10.58 -4.88 27.32
C VAL A 342 -12.04 -5.02 27.74
N LEU A 343 -12.39 -6.12 28.42
CA LEU A 343 -13.77 -6.38 28.84
C LEU A 343 -14.26 -5.35 29.88
N SER A 344 -13.40 -4.96 30.82
CA SER A 344 -13.72 -3.92 31.80
C SER A 344 -13.95 -2.56 31.12
N THR A 345 -13.09 -2.21 30.17
CA THR A 345 -13.20 -0.97 29.39
C THR A 345 -14.43 -0.97 28.49
N PHE A 346 -14.80 -2.12 27.92
CA PHE A 346 -16.02 -2.29 27.15
C PHE A 346 -17.27 -2.02 28.00
N VAL A 347 -17.37 -2.63 29.18
CA VAL A 347 -18.51 -2.41 30.09
C VAL A 347 -18.61 -0.94 30.53
N GLU A 348 -17.47 -0.29 30.78
CA GLU A 348 -17.40 1.16 31.05
C GLU A 348 -17.93 1.98 29.86
N ALA A 349 -17.48 1.68 28.63
CA ALA A 349 -17.97 2.33 27.42
C ALA A 349 -19.48 2.16 27.25
N MET A 350 -20.02 1.00 27.64
CA MET A 350 -21.45 0.66 27.58
C MET A 350 -22.25 1.11 28.81
N LYS A 351 -21.74 2.08 29.59
CA LYS A 351 -22.40 2.65 30.77
C LYS A 351 -22.83 1.61 31.81
N GLY A 352 -22.03 0.55 31.96
CA GLY A 352 -22.25 -0.53 32.92
C GLY A 352 -23.16 -1.66 32.43
N ARG A 353 -23.75 -1.58 31.23
CA ARG A 353 -24.51 -2.70 30.65
C ARG A 353 -23.56 -3.84 30.32
N LYS A 354 -23.97 -5.06 30.66
CA LYS A 354 -23.23 -6.30 30.39
C LYS A 354 -24.01 -7.17 29.42
N PRO A 355 -23.33 -7.97 28.59
CA PRO A 355 -23.98 -8.98 27.78
C PRO A 355 -24.55 -10.10 28.66
N VAL A 356 -25.57 -10.79 28.13
CA VAL A 356 -26.19 -11.97 28.75
C VAL A 356 -25.37 -13.23 28.45
N ALA A 357 -24.82 -13.33 27.25
CA ALA A 357 -23.94 -14.43 26.86
C ALA A 357 -22.71 -13.88 26.13
N VAL A 358 -21.56 -14.51 26.38
CA VAL A 358 -20.32 -14.24 25.64
C VAL A 358 -19.91 -15.51 24.92
N MET A 359 -19.67 -15.40 23.62
CA MET A 359 -19.13 -16.45 22.78
C MET A 359 -17.69 -16.07 22.44
N THR A 360 -16.76 -16.97 22.71
CA THR A 360 -15.34 -16.83 22.34
C THR A 360 -15.02 -17.90 21.32
N ASP A 361 -14.15 -17.61 20.35
CA ASP A 361 -13.44 -18.70 19.69
C ASP A 361 -12.50 -19.34 20.73
N GLY A 362 -12.31 -20.65 20.65
CA GLY A 362 -11.55 -21.40 21.66
C GLY A 362 -10.07 -21.05 21.65
N THR A 363 -9.70 -19.88 22.16
CA THR A 363 -8.33 -19.58 22.57
C THR A 363 -8.12 -20.19 23.95
N VAL A 364 -7.17 -21.12 24.01
CA VAL A 364 -6.78 -22.02 25.13
C VAL A 364 -6.46 -21.33 26.48
N GLN A 365 -6.71 -20.02 26.63
CA GLN A 365 -6.39 -19.23 27.83
C GLN A 365 -7.61 -18.65 28.55
N CYS A 366 -8.81 -18.73 27.98
CA CYS A 366 -10.05 -18.38 28.70
C CYS A 366 -10.70 -19.58 29.41
N GLU A 367 -10.16 -20.79 29.22
CA GLU A 367 -10.53 -21.97 29.98
C GLU A 367 -9.51 -22.20 31.11
N GLU A 368 -10.03 -22.41 32.33
CA GLU A 368 -9.34 -22.77 33.58
C GLU A 368 -8.75 -21.64 34.44
N ARG A 369 -9.60 -21.07 35.33
CA ARG A 369 -9.68 -21.50 36.75
C ARG A 369 -10.80 -20.81 37.52
#